data_AF-A0A2M8BGJ1-F1
#
_entry.id   AF-A0A2M8BGJ1-F1
#
_cell.length_a   1.000
_cell.length_b   1.000
_cell.length_c   1.000
_cell.angle_alpha   90.00
_cell.angle_beta   90.00
_cell.angle_gamma   90.00
#
_symmetry.space_group_name_H-M   'P 1'
#
loop_
_entity.id
_entity.type
_entity.pdbx_description
1 polymer ?
#
loop_
_entity_poly.entity_id
_entity_poly.type
_entity_poly.pdbx_seq_one_letter_code
_entity_poly.pdbx_strand_id
1 'polypeptide(L)'
;MDMADIQTALVEGNYFLNQPWNTNAYGISLGSGTESDITLRENLFYNLQGRSLKVDAVAGWSNVLVDANTFVDPGLGACLVEHTGGFAAVTYQGNTYSGVAGHNWFCGDTAGGLSEWERASGETGASASAPAYQEPERTVGSYAATLGLDGSLEGFLAQARLRTRLSWNPAYTAPAVNDYLRGGF
;
A
#
# COMPACT_ATOMS: atom_id res chain seq x y z
N MET A 1 5.14 -5.27 2.78
CA MET A 1 5.91 -5.22 4.05
C MET A 1 5.32 -6.24 4.98
N ASP A 2 6.12 -7.07 5.65
CA ASP A 2 5.63 -8.03 6.65
C ASP A 2 6.00 -7.51 8.05
N MET A 3 5.03 -7.51 8.96
CA MET A 3 5.14 -7.01 10.32
C MET A 3 4.63 -8.08 11.28
N ALA A 4 5.55 -8.63 12.07
CA ALA A 4 5.31 -9.69 13.04
C ALA A 4 6.03 -9.37 14.36
N ASP A 5 5.42 -9.75 15.47
CA ASP A 5 5.93 -9.53 16.84
C ASP A 5 6.18 -8.04 17.15
N ILE A 6 5.28 -7.17 16.71
CA ILE A 6 5.41 -5.71 16.82
C ILE A 6 4.52 -5.18 17.95
N GLN A 7 5.13 -4.52 18.93
CA GLN A 7 4.42 -3.96 20.09
C GLN A 7 4.28 -2.44 20.07
N THR A 8 4.86 -1.77 19.08
CA THR A 8 4.64 -0.35 18.80
C THR A 8 5.07 -0.04 17.38
N ALA A 9 4.19 0.52 16.55
CA ALA A 9 4.56 1.03 15.23
C ALA A 9 3.61 2.14 14.75
N LEU A 10 4.17 3.13 14.04
CA LEU A 10 3.42 4.10 13.26
C LEU A 10 3.87 4.00 11.80
N VAL A 11 2.94 3.64 10.92
CA VAL A 11 3.13 3.66 9.47
C VAL A 11 2.18 4.71 8.91
N GLU A 12 2.72 5.88 8.61
CA GLU A 12 1.94 7.05 8.20
C GLU A 12 2.45 7.67 6.90
N GLY A 13 1.53 8.08 6.03
CA GLY A 13 1.84 8.90 4.85
C GLY A 13 2.66 8.18 3.77
N ASN A 14 2.62 6.84 3.72
CA ASN A 14 3.40 6.05 2.76
C ASN A 14 2.62 5.74 1.48
N TYR A 15 3.37 5.53 0.40
CA TYR A 15 2.85 5.20 -0.92
C TYR A 15 3.33 3.80 -1.30
N PHE A 16 2.41 2.85 -1.40
CA PHE A 16 2.62 1.48 -1.87
C PHE A 16 2.04 1.37 -3.27
N LEU A 17 2.91 1.42 -4.29
CA LEU A 17 2.49 1.68 -5.68
C LEU A 17 2.93 0.57 -6.63
N ASN A 18 2.07 0.27 -7.61
CA ASN A 18 2.40 -0.37 -8.90
C ASN A 18 3.29 -1.61 -8.76
N GLN A 19 2.78 -2.64 -8.08
CA GLN A 19 3.52 -3.87 -7.89
C GLN A 19 3.56 -4.65 -9.22
N PRO A 20 4.74 -4.94 -9.82
CA PRO A 20 4.80 -5.49 -11.17
C PRO A 20 4.58 -7.01 -11.22
N TRP A 21 4.95 -7.76 -10.17
CA TRP A 21 4.87 -9.23 -10.15
C TRP A 21 4.62 -9.78 -8.74
N ASN A 22 3.90 -10.91 -8.66
CA ASN A 22 3.59 -11.77 -7.50
C ASN A 22 2.28 -11.46 -6.73
N THR A 23 1.36 -12.44 -6.74
CA THR A 23 0.10 -12.40 -5.97
C THR A 23 0.28 -12.75 -4.48
N ASN A 24 1.43 -13.34 -4.11
CA ASN A 24 1.83 -13.61 -2.73
C ASN A 24 2.73 -12.51 -2.16
N ALA A 25 2.48 -11.26 -2.53
CA ALA A 25 3.10 -10.10 -1.93
C ALA A 25 2.01 -9.14 -1.45
N TYR A 26 2.33 -8.38 -0.41
CA TYR A 26 1.38 -7.55 0.31
C TYR A 26 1.92 -6.13 0.43
N GLY A 27 1.05 -5.13 0.34
CA GLY A 27 1.41 -3.76 0.72
C GLY A 27 1.89 -3.75 2.17
N ILE A 28 1.01 -4.14 3.09
CA ILE A 28 1.33 -4.47 4.48
C ILE A 28 0.67 -5.81 4.85
N SER A 29 1.41 -6.66 5.55
CA SER A 29 0.93 -7.88 6.20
C SER A 29 1.19 -7.73 7.68
N LEU A 30 0.12 -7.74 8.47
CA LEU A 30 0.15 -7.93 9.92
C LEU A 30 -0.19 -9.39 10.18
N GLY A 31 0.70 -10.14 10.82
CA GLY A 31 0.40 -11.54 11.11
C GLY A 31 1.37 -12.17 12.09
N SER A 32 0.88 -13.23 12.75
CA SER A 32 1.52 -13.96 13.84
C SER A 32 1.71 -13.13 15.13
N GLY A 33 2.49 -13.60 16.09
CA GLY A 33 2.96 -12.79 17.22
C GLY A 33 1.96 -12.23 18.25
N THR A 34 2.33 -11.10 18.84
CA THR A 34 1.66 -10.41 19.96
C THR A 34 1.46 -8.93 19.62
N GLU A 35 0.70 -8.67 18.56
CA GLU A 35 0.76 -7.35 17.92
C GLU A 35 0.00 -6.35 18.76
N SER A 36 0.69 -5.28 19.15
CA SER A 36 0.10 -4.22 19.94
C SER A 36 0.54 -2.83 19.52
N ASP A 37 -0.33 -1.86 19.77
CA ASP A 37 -0.05 -0.42 19.61
C ASP A 37 0.50 -0.07 18.21
N ILE A 38 -0.16 -0.60 17.17
CA ILE A 38 0.17 -0.36 15.76
C ILE A 38 -0.84 0.61 15.18
N THR A 39 -0.37 1.69 14.57
CA THR A 39 -1.20 2.60 13.78
C THR A 39 -0.74 2.61 12.34
N LEU A 40 -1.63 2.21 11.43
CA LEU A 40 -1.48 2.38 9.99
C LEU A 40 -2.42 3.51 9.57
N ARG A 41 -1.88 4.68 9.21
CA ARG A 41 -2.73 5.82 8.85
C ARG A 41 -2.30 6.59 7.63
N GLU A 42 -3.26 7.15 6.89
CA GLU A 42 -2.99 8.06 5.77
C GLU A 42 -2.05 7.48 4.70
N ASN A 43 -2.01 6.15 4.56
CA ASN A 43 -1.21 5.51 3.51
C ASN A 43 -2.04 5.31 2.24
N LEU A 44 -1.38 5.40 1.09
CA LEU A 44 -1.94 5.07 -0.22
C LEU A 44 -1.43 3.69 -0.67
N PHE A 45 -2.35 2.79 -0.97
CA PHE A 45 -2.11 1.53 -1.65
C PHE A 45 -2.74 1.60 -3.03
N TYR A 46 -1.92 1.52 -4.07
CA TYR A 46 -2.37 1.70 -5.45
C TYR A 46 -1.84 0.61 -6.37
N ASN A 47 -2.75 -0.07 -7.06
CA ASN A 47 -2.44 -0.99 -8.16
C ASN A 47 -1.44 -2.09 -7.75
N LEU A 48 -1.78 -2.80 -6.67
CA LEU A 48 -0.99 -3.91 -6.13
C LEU A 48 -1.56 -5.26 -6.62
N GLN A 49 -0.71 -6.17 -7.08
CA GLN A 49 -1.16 -7.49 -7.58
C GLN A 49 -1.65 -8.43 -6.47
N GLY A 50 -1.08 -8.32 -5.26
CA GLY A 50 -1.57 -9.04 -4.09
C GLY A 50 -2.42 -8.15 -3.19
N ARG A 51 -2.63 -8.55 -1.93
CA ARG A 51 -3.48 -7.74 -1.05
C ARG A 51 -2.80 -6.47 -0.62
N SER A 52 -3.56 -5.38 -0.59
CA SER A 52 -3.01 -4.10 -0.12
C SER A 52 -2.71 -4.16 1.37
N LEU A 53 -3.65 -4.69 2.14
CA LEU A 53 -3.47 -4.99 3.55
C LEU A 53 -3.90 -6.43 3.82
N LYS A 54 -3.07 -7.17 4.55
CA LYS A 54 -3.40 -8.48 5.12
C LYS A 54 -3.32 -8.40 6.63
N VAL A 55 -4.33 -8.92 7.31
CA VAL A 55 -4.43 -8.96 8.78
C VAL A 55 -4.85 -10.35 9.21
N ASP A 56 -3.95 -11.08 9.87
CA ASP A 56 -4.25 -12.36 10.52
C ASP A 56 -4.33 -12.15 12.04
N ALA A 57 -5.44 -11.58 12.50
CA ALA A 57 -5.64 -11.24 13.90
C ALA A 57 -5.75 -12.51 14.76
N VAL A 58 -4.93 -12.60 15.81
CA VAL A 58 -4.92 -13.73 16.75
C VAL A 58 -5.16 -13.27 18.19
N ALA A 59 -5.47 -14.22 19.07
CA ALA A 59 -5.64 -13.95 20.49
C ALA A 59 -4.35 -13.37 21.09
N GLY A 60 -4.45 -12.25 21.81
CA GLY A 60 -3.31 -11.54 22.42
C GLY A 60 -2.95 -10.23 21.70
N TRP A 61 -3.46 -10.00 20.49
CA TRP A 61 -3.35 -8.70 19.84
C TRP A 61 -4.16 -7.63 20.58
N SER A 62 -3.75 -6.36 20.47
CA SER A 62 -4.49 -5.23 21.04
C SER A 62 -4.14 -3.90 20.38
N ASN A 63 -5.05 -2.93 20.40
CA ASN A 63 -4.75 -1.55 19.97
C ASN A 63 -4.09 -1.44 18.57
N VAL A 64 -4.63 -2.17 17.58
CA VAL A 64 -4.24 -1.99 16.17
C VAL A 64 -5.25 -1.08 15.50
N LEU A 65 -4.78 0.01 14.89
CA LEU A 65 -5.60 1.01 14.22
C LEU A 65 -5.25 1.10 12.74
N VAL A 66 -6.27 1.01 11.88
CA VAL A 66 -6.19 1.22 10.44
C VAL A 66 -7.09 2.42 10.09
N ASP A 67 -6.48 3.59 9.96
CA ASP A 67 -7.17 4.88 9.94
C ASP A 67 -6.91 5.68 8.67
N ALA A 68 -7.94 6.15 7.98
CA ALA A 68 -7.80 7.09 6.86
C ALA A 68 -6.83 6.64 5.73
N ASN A 69 -6.67 5.34 5.51
CA ASN A 69 -5.88 4.82 4.40
C ASN A 69 -6.72 4.78 3.11
N THR A 70 -6.05 4.86 1.97
CA THR A 70 -6.68 4.77 0.65
C THR A 70 -6.21 3.51 -0.06
N PHE A 71 -7.13 2.64 -0.42
CA PHE A 71 -6.90 1.36 -1.10
C PHE A 71 -7.53 1.40 -2.49
N VAL A 72 -6.71 1.40 -3.53
CA VAL A 72 -7.17 1.54 -4.91
C VAL A 72 -6.56 0.48 -5.81
N ASP A 73 -7.41 -0.30 -6.46
CA ASP A 73 -7.03 -1.22 -7.53
C ASP A 73 -7.76 -0.85 -8.84
N PRO A 74 -7.09 -0.15 -9.77
CA PRO A 74 -7.74 0.33 -10.99
C PRO A 74 -8.00 -0.77 -12.04
N GLY A 75 -7.46 -1.99 -11.88
CA GLY A 75 -7.55 -2.96 -12.98
C GLY A 75 -7.07 -4.39 -12.75
N LEU A 76 -6.51 -4.72 -11.58
CA LEU A 76 -5.91 -6.05 -11.35
C LEU A 76 -6.92 -7.07 -10.81
N GLY A 77 -8.01 -6.61 -10.21
CA GLY A 77 -9.00 -7.45 -9.53
C GLY A 77 -8.50 -8.02 -8.21
N ALA A 78 -7.53 -7.37 -7.56
CA ALA A 78 -6.96 -7.80 -6.30
C ALA A 78 -7.92 -7.53 -5.13
N CYS A 79 -7.88 -8.41 -4.12
CA CYS A 79 -8.49 -8.12 -2.83
C CYS A 79 -7.74 -6.94 -2.18
N LEU A 80 -8.45 -5.92 -1.72
CA LEU A 80 -7.85 -4.74 -1.10
C LEU A 80 -7.41 -5.07 0.33
N VAL A 81 -8.32 -5.63 1.14
CA VAL A 81 -8.04 -6.00 2.53
C VAL A 81 -8.42 -7.46 2.76
N GLU A 82 -7.44 -8.26 3.16
CA GLU A 82 -7.67 -9.59 3.71
C GLU A 82 -7.69 -9.51 5.23
N HIS A 83 -8.78 -9.96 5.85
CA HIS A 83 -8.89 -10.08 7.31
C HIS A 83 -9.30 -11.49 7.72
N THR A 84 -8.47 -12.09 8.56
CA THR A 84 -8.73 -13.37 9.21
C THR A 84 -8.70 -13.16 10.73
N GLY A 85 -9.59 -13.83 11.45
CA GLY A 85 -9.72 -13.70 12.91
C GLY A 85 -10.75 -12.67 13.35
N GLY A 86 -10.67 -12.28 14.63
CA GLY A 86 -11.63 -11.40 15.26
C GLY A 86 -11.23 -9.92 15.20
N PHE A 87 -12.21 -9.04 15.05
CA PHE A 87 -12.01 -7.59 14.99
C PHE A 87 -11.76 -6.90 16.34
N ALA A 88 -11.85 -7.62 17.46
CA ALA A 88 -11.78 -7.02 18.80
C ALA A 88 -10.47 -6.22 19.07
N ALA A 89 -9.37 -6.62 18.44
CA ALA A 89 -8.06 -5.98 18.58
C ALA A 89 -7.74 -4.96 17.48
N VAL A 90 -8.53 -4.95 16.38
CA VAL A 90 -8.22 -4.21 15.16
C VAL A 90 -9.38 -3.28 14.82
N THR A 91 -9.13 -1.98 14.91
CA THR A 91 -10.12 -0.94 14.57
C THR A 91 -9.84 -0.41 13.17
N TYR A 92 -10.87 -0.41 12.33
CA TYR A 92 -10.85 0.26 11.02
C TYR A 92 -11.70 1.53 11.12
N GLN A 93 -11.22 2.64 10.55
CA GLN A 93 -11.99 3.87 10.47
C GLN A 93 -11.54 4.77 9.30
N GLY A 94 -12.49 5.45 8.68
CA GLY A 94 -12.22 6.49 7.69
C GLY A 94 -11.51 6.02 6.41
N ASN A 95 -11.40 4.72 6.15
CA ASN A 95 -10.65 4.25 4.99
C ASN A 95 -11.44 4.40 3.69
N THR A 96 -10.73 4.57 2.59
CA THR A 96 -11.30 4.73 1.25
C THR A 96 -10.93 3.54 0.38
N TYR A 97 -11.91 2.98 -0.32
CA TYR A 97 -11.79 1.75 -1.10
C TYR A 97 -12.29 1.95 -2.53
N SER A 98 -11.53 1.49 -3.51
CA SER A 98 -11.99 1.42 -4.89
C SER A 98 -11.29 0.31 -5.65
N GLY A 99 -12.04 -0.55 -6.33
CA GLY A 99 -11.44 -1.67 -7.07
C GLY A 99 -12.34 -2.23 -8.16
N VAL A 100 -11.76 -2.78 -9.23
CA VAL A 100 -12.50 -3.40 -10.34
C VAL A 100 -13.14 -4.75 -10.00
N ALA A 101 -12.87 -5.30 -8.82
CA ALA A 101 -13.36 -6.61 -8.37
C ALA A 101 -14.88 -6.70 -8.12
N GLY A 102 -15.68 -5.75 -8.63
CA GLY A 102 -17.14 -5.85 -8.70
C GLY A 102 -17.82 -6.16 -7.37
N HIS A 103 -17.36 -5.51 -6.30
CA HIS A 103 -17.76 -5.69 -4.89
C HIS A 103 -17.01 -6.76 -4.08
N ASN A 104 -15.95 -7.40 -4.57
CA ASN A 104 -15.10 -8.29 -3.74
C ASN A 104 -13.81 -7.60 -3.29
N TRP A 105 -13.94 -6.50 -2.56
CA TRP A 105 -12.77 -5.74 -2.06
C TRP A 105 -12.18 -6.32 -0.79
N PHE A 106 -13.01 -7.04 -0.03
CA PHE A 106 -12.65 -7.64 1.24
C PHE A 106 -12.67 -9.17 1.11
N CYS A 107 -11.68 -9.82 1.71
CA CYS A 107 -11.52 -11.27 1.68
C CYS A 107 -11.02 -11.82 3.02
N GLY A 108 -10.94 -13.16 3.14
CA GLY A 108 -10.65 -13.85 4.40
C GLY A 108 -11.95 -14.37 5.04
N ASP A 109 -12.10 -14.16 6.35
CA ASP A 109 -13.29 -14.59 7.10
C ASP A 109 -14.51 -13.70 6.79
N THR A 110 -14.27 -12.48 6.33
CA THR A 110 -15.30 -11.58 5.80
C THR A 110 -15.01 -11.29 4.33
N ALA A 111 -15.72 -11.97 3.44
CA ALA A 111 -15.66 -11.73 2.01
C ALA A 111 -16.86 -10.90 1.54
N GLY A 112 -16.63 -9.95 0.63
CA GLY A 112 -17.70 -9.19 -0.01
C GLY A 112 -17.40 -7.71 -0.19
N GLY A 113 -18.48 -6.92 -0.23
CA GLY A 113 -18.46 -5.50 -0.52
C GLY A 113 -18.34 -4.64 0.72
N LEU A 114 -18.39 -3.32 0.51
CA LEU A 114 -18.21 -2.35 1.58
C LEU A 114 -19.26 -2.49 2.69
N SER A 115 -20.53 -2.70 2.34
CA SER A 115 -21.61 -2.85 3.32
C SER A 115 -21.45 -4.09 4.21
N GLU A 116 -21.02 -5.22 3.63
CA GLU A 116 -20.74 -6.43 4.40
C GLU A 116 -19.54 -6.23 5.33
N TRP A 117 -18.50 -5.55 4.82
CA TRP A 117 -17.31 -5.21 5.58
C TRP A 117 -17.63 -4.32 6.77
N GLU A 118 -18.30 -3.18 6.59
CA GLU A 118 -18.67 -2.26 7.67
C GLU A 118 -19.46 -2.98 8.78
N ARG A 119 -20.38 -3.88 8.40
CA ARG A 119 -21.14 -4.68 9.37
C ARG A 119 -20.27 -5.65 10.16
N ALA A 120 -19.25 -6.25 9.53
CA ALA A 120 -18.40 -7.25 10.17
C ALA A 120 -17.28 -6.62 11.00
N SER A 121 -16.60 -5.62 10.43
CA SER A 121 -15.45 -4.95 11.05
C SER A 121 -15.85 -3.88 12.06
N GLY A 122 -17.09 -3.36 11.95
CA GLY A 122 -17.52 -2.20 12.71
C GLY A 122 -16.91 -0.89 12.22
N GLU A 123 -16.31 -0.88 11.02
CA GLU A 123 -15.71 0.32 10.45
C GLU A 123 -16.71 1.46 10.35
N THR A 124 -16.26 2.66 10.73
CA THR A 124 -17.05 3.88 10.60
C THR A 124 -16.36 4.86 9.66
N GLY A 125 -17.14 5.57 8.84
CA GLY A 125 -16.63 6.59 7.92
C GLY A 125 -15.93 6.03 6.67
N ALA A 126 -16.13 4.75 6.34
CA ALA A 126 -15.57 4.19 5.11
C ALA A 126 -16.19 4.83 3.87
N SER A 127 -15.44 4.86 2.76
CA SER A 127 -15.96 5.38 1.49
C SER A 127 -15.58 4.51 0.30
N ALA A 128 -16.46 4.46 -0.70
CA ALA A 128 -16.27 3.74 -1.96
C ALA A 128 -15.93 4.73 -3.08
N SER A 129 -14.70 5.25 -3.12
CA SER A 129 -14.28 6.22 -4.14
C SER A 129 -12.80 6.09 -4.50
N ALA A 130 -12.43 6.47 -5.72
CA ALA A 130 -11.04 6.62 -6.13
C ALA A 130 -10.74 8.11 -6.31
N PRO A 131 -9.69 8.64 -5.65
CA PRO A 131 -9.15 9.94 -5.99
C PRO A 131 -8.69 9.97 -7.45
N ALA A 132 -8.78 11.13 -8.09
CA ALA A 132 -8.21 11.35 -9.40
C ALA A 132 -6.70 11.62 -9.26
N TYR A 133 -5.89 10.78 -9.87
CA TYR A 133 -4.43 10.92 -9.89
C TYR A 133 -3.96 11.49 -11.23
N GLN A 134 -2.89 12.29 -11.22
CA GLN A 134 -2.42 13.00 -12.41
C GLN A 134 -1.77 12.06 -13.43
N GLU A 135 -0.80 11.26 -12.97
CA GLU A 135 0.00 10.33 -13.77
C GLU A 135 0.40 9.12 -12.89
N PRO A 136 -0.58 8.31 -12.44
CA PRO A 136 -0.32 7.21 -11.51
C PRO A 136 0.56 6.09 -12.11
N GLU A 137 0.79 6.09 -13.42
CA GLU A 137 1.64 5.16 -14.15
C GLU A 137 3.14 5.52 -14.14
N ARG A 138 3.55 6.59 -13.43
CA ARG A 138 4.96 6.96 -13.30
C ARG A 138 5.81 5.80 -12.78
N THR A 139 6.99 5.64 -13.37
CA THR A 139 7.97 4.60 -13.03
C THR A 139 9.38 5.20 -12.93
N VAL A 140 10.33 4.41 -12.42
CA VAL A 140 11.76 4.77 -12.51
C VAL A 140 12.21 4.94 -13.96
N GLY A 141 11.64 4.15 -14.89
CA GLY A 141 11.92 4.27 -16.32
C GLY A 141 11.43 5.60 -16.90
N SER A 142 10.20 6.00 -16.61
CA SER A 142 9.70 7.30 -17.08
C SER A 142 10.47 8.47 -16.46
N TYR A 143 10.93 8.34 -15.20
CA TYR A 143 11.87 9.32 -14.62
C TYR A 143 13.20 9.35 -15.40
N ALA A 144 13.77 8.20 -15.74
CA ALA A 144 15.00 8.11 -16.53
C ALA A 144 14.88 8.85 -17.87
N ALA A 145 13.72 8.77 -18.53
CA ALA A 145 13.45 9.50 -19.76
C ALA A 145 13.51 11.02 -19.56
N THR A 146 13.05 11.54 -18.40
CA THR A 146 13.15 12.98 -18.09
C THR A 146 14.60 13.45 -17.95
N LEU A 147 15.53 12.53 -17.64
CA LEU A 147 16.96 12.79 -17.57
C LEU A 147 17.67 12.61 -18.93
N GLY A 148 16.92 12.34 -20.01
CA GLY A 148 17.47 12.08 -21.34
C GLY A 148 18.09 10.69 -21.50
N LEU A 149 17.76 9.74 -20.62
CA LEU A 149 18.16 8.34 -20.74
C LEU A 149 17.16 7.57 -21.62
N ASP A 150 17.41 6.28 -21.80
CA ASP A 150 16.59 5.39 -22.64
C ASP A 150 15.17 5.11 -22.13
N GLY A 151 14.78 5.65 -20.97
CA GLY A 151 13.46 5.48 -20.39
C GLY A 151 13.25 4.14 -19.67
N SER A 152 14.33 3.45 -19.28
CA SER A 152 14.27 2.15 -18.60
C SER A 152 14.82 2.18 -17.18
N LEU A 153 14.43 1.18 -16.37
CA LEU A 153 15.02 0.96 -15.06
C LEU A 153 16.53 0.64 -15.19
N GLU A 154 16.89 -0.18 -16.17
CA GLU A 154 18.25 -0.58 -16.46
C GLU A 154 19.14 0.63 -16.79
N GLY A 155 18.66 1.53 -17.65
CA GLY A 155 19.35 2.76 -18.02
C GLY A 155 19.56 3.70 -16.84
N PHE A 156 18.54 3.87 -15.99
CA PHE A 156 18.68 4.61 -14.74
C PHE A 156 19.73 3.98 -13.81
N LEU A 157 19.64 2.67 -13.56
CA LEU A 157 20.56 1.95 -12.67
C LEU A 157 22.00 1.98 -13.18
N ALA A 158 22.21 1.89 -14.50
CA ALA A 158 23.53 2.01 -15.10
C ALA A 158 24.17 3.36 -14.77
N GLN A 159 23.43 4.47 -14.90
CA GLN A 159 23.93 5.80 -14.58
C GLN A 159 24.06 6.07 -13.08
N ALA A 160 23.14 5.56 -12.26
CA ALA A 160 23.19 5.68 -10.81
C ALA A 160 24.44 4.97 -10.22
N ARG A 161 24.83 3.81 -10.77
CA ARG A 161 26.03 3.07 -10.34
C ARG A 161 27.35 3.78 -10.63
N LEU A 162 27.37 4.72 -11.58
CA LEU A 162 28.56 5.52 -11.89
C LEU A 162 28.76 6.70 -10.92
N ARG A 163 27.81 6.95 -10.01
CA ARG A 163 27.92 8.04 -9.03
C ARG A 163 28.95 7.67 -7.97
N THR A 164 29.96 8.51 -7.84
CA THR A 164 30.96 8.46 -6.78
C THR A 164 30.89 9.73 -5.96
N ARG A 165 31.66 9.81 -4.87
CA ARG A 165 31.82 11.06 -4.11
C ARG A 165 32.31 12.23 -4.97
N LEU A 166 33.05 11.96 -6.06
CA LEU A 166 33.60 12.98 -6.96
C LEU A 166 32.68 13.30 -8.15
N SER A 167 31.66 12.48 -8.39
CA SER A 167 30.73 12.59 -9.53
C SER A 167 29.25 12.58 -9.08
N TRP A 168 29.02 13.00 -7.83
CA TRP A 168 27.70 13.03 -7.21
C TRP A 168 26.74 13.90 -8.00
N ASN A 169 25.53 13.39 -8.21
CA ASN A 169 24.47 14.14 -8.87
C ASN A 169 23.13 13.82 -8.17
N PRO A 170 22.45 14.84 -7.61
CA PRO A 170 21.16 14.68 -6.93
C PRO A 170 20.07 14.00 -7.78
N ALA A 171 20.12 14.11 -9.11
CA ALA A 171 19.14 13.50 -10.01
C ALA A 171 19.09 11.96 -9.92
N TYR A 172 20.15 11.32 -9.42
CA TYR A 172 20.23 9.85 -9.29
C TYR A 172 19.99 9.36 -7.86
N THR A 173 19.41 10.21 -7.01
CA THR A 173 19.15 9.88 -5.61
C THR A 173 17.72 9.37 -5.41
N ALA A 174 17.51 8.55 -4.38
CA ALA A 174 16.18 8.07 -4.04
C ALA A 174 15.15 9.20 -3.80
N PRO A 175 15.49 10.33 -3.12
CA PRO A 175 14.57 11.46 -3.00
C PRO A 175 14.08 11.99 -4.35
N ALA A 176 14.97 12.24 -5.31
CA ALA A 176 14.57 12.78 -6.62
C ALA A 176 13.63 11.85 -7.39
N VAL A 177 13.91 10.53 -7.34
CA VAL A 177 13.03 9.51 -7.93
C VAL A 177 11.68 9.48 -7.19
N ASN A 178 11.68 9.48 -5.86
CA ASN A 178 10.47 9.41 -5.05
C ASN A 178 9.58 10.64 -5.25
N ASP A 179 10.17 11.84 -5.37
CA ASP A 179 9.40 13.08 -5.61
C ASP A 179 8.74 13.05 -6.98
N TYR A 180 9.43 12.55 -8.00
CA TYR A 180 8.84 12.32 -9.31
C TYR A 180 7.67 11.34 -9.25
N LEU A 181 7.82 10.20 -8.57
CA LEU A 181 6.76 9.21 -8.41
C LEU A 181 5.55 9.78 -7.65
N ARG A 182 5.79 10.47 -6.52
CA ARG A 182 4.73 11.10 -5.73
C ARG A 182 3.97 12.15 -6.51
N GLY A 183 4.64 12.93 -7.36
CA GLY A 183 3.96 13.93 -8.18
C GLY A 183 2.98 13.36 -9.22
N GLY A 184 2.84 12.04 -9.33
CA GLY A 184 1.77 11.40 -10.10
C GLY A 184 0.46 11.25 -9.33
N PHE A 185 0.46 11.48 -8.01
CA PHE A 185 -0.61 11.19 -7.07
C PHE A 185 -0.94 12.41 -6.19
#